data_AF-A0A327K6R1-F1
#
_entry.id   AF-A0A327K6R1-F1
#
_cell.length_a   1.000
_cell.length_b   1.000
_cell.length_c   1.000
_cell.angle_alpha   90.00
_cell.angle_beta   90.00
_cell.angle_gamma   90.00
#
_symmetry.space_group_name_H-M   'P 1'
#
loop_
_entity.id
_entity.type
_entity.pdbx_description
1 polymer ?
#
loop_
_entity_poly.entity_id
_entity_poly.type
_entity_poly.pdbx_seq_one_letter_code
_entity_poly.pdbx_strand_id
1 'polypeptide(L)'
;MGFSATAMPSRSKTAFWMRLLPAAVVLLGVAAPLSATAQSRAPASTPAWTPASPGGVFESIFGTGAPFGRGPARAAPVMAYAPPTGGAGGPGEAGAPPPGVTLPEAAPAVTAYCVRLCDGRFFPLTAPAAISPAKLCNAFCPASRTKVFEGAGIDQAVAPDGSRYAGLSTAHRYRKELVDGCTCNGRDAFGLAKVDIANDPTLRAGDVVATRDGLKVYQGAGGTRHRAADFTPLRRSTLVSADIRSKLRNLKVAKDFGTPKRGL
;
A
#
# COMPACT_ATOMS: atom_id res chain seq x y z
N MET A 1 13.28 -56.66 39.31
CA MET A 1 14.69 -56.25 39.14
C MET A 1 14.73 -55.34 37.92
N GLY A 2 14.98 -54.04 37.93
CA GLY A 2 15.17 -53.02 38.95
C GLY A 2 14.89 -51.67 38.25
N PHE A 3 14.22 -50.76 38.94
CA PHE A 3 14.07 -49.37 38.51
C PHE A 3 15.43 -48.66 38.62
N SER A 4 15.81 -47.87 37.62
CA SER A 4 16.92 -46.92 37.77
C SER A 4 16.50 -45.55 37.23
N ALA A 5 15.97 -44.74 38.14
CA ALA A 5 15.82 -43.31 37.97
C ALA A 5 17.16 -42.66 38.31
N THR A 6 17.74 -41.88 37.39
CA THR A 6 18.94 -41.08 37.68
C THR A 6 18.59 -39.60 37.61
N ALA A 7 18.89 -38.93 38.72
CA ALA A 7 18.47 -37.59 39.08
C ALA A 7 19.25 -36.47 38.34
N MET A 8 18.59 -35.32 38.24
CA MET A 8 19.17 -34.02 37.89
C MET A 8 20.21 -33.55 38.91
N PRO A 9 21.23 -32.78 38.49
CA PRO A 9 21.84 -31.78 39.35
C PRO A 9 21.48 -30.35 38.91
N SER A 10 20.83 -29.66 39.85
CA SER A 10 20.68 -28.21 39.96
C SER A 10 22.05 -27.51 39.99
N ARG A 11 22.24 -26.47 39.17
CA ARG A 11 23.37 -25.53 39.31
C ARG A 11 22.90 -24.07 39.33
N SER A 12 22.84 -23.58 40.57
CA SER A 12 23.25 -22.28 41.10
C SER A 12 23.25 -21.07 40.17
N LYS A 13 22.31 -20.15 40.46
CA LYS A 13 22.40 -18.73 40.13
C LYS A 13 23.47 -18.08 41.01
N THR A 14 24.58 -17.63 40.43
CA THR A 14 25.53 -16.72 41.09
C THR A 14 25.51 -15.39 40.35
N ALA A 15 24.87 -14.41 40.99
CA ALA A 15 24.87 -13.02 40.59
C ALA A 15 26.26 -12.42 40.87
N PHE A 16 27.00 -12.09 39.82
CA PHE A 16 28.29 -11.42 39.92
C PHE A 16 28.05 -9.91 39.96
N TRP A 17 28.06 -9.34 41.16
CA TRP A 17 28.17 -7.90 41.36
C TRP A 17 29.60 -7.48 41.10
N MET A 18 29.83 -6.66 40.06
CA MET A 18 31.09 -5.94 39.92
C MET A 18 30.79 -4.48 39.57
N ARG A 19 30.82 -3.66 40.62
CA ARG A 19 30.99 -2.20 40.56
C ARG A 19 32.43 -1.89 40.12
N LEU A 20 32.63 -0.90 39.26
CA LEU A 20 33.83 -0.06 39.10
C LEU A 20 33.46 1.05 38.07
N LEU A 21 33.09 2.24 38.55
CA LEU A 21 33.86 3.51 38.63
C LEU A 21 33.58 4.47 37.46
N PRO A 22 33.24 5.76 37.73
CA PRO A 22 33.02 6.76 36.70
C PRO A 22 34.33 7.49 36.36
N ALA A 23 34.69 7.56 35.09
CA ALA A 23 35.71 8.48 34.61
C ALA A 23 35.03 9.70 34.01
N ALA A 24 35.00 10.79 34.79
CA ALA A 24 34.71 12.12 34.30
C ALA A 24 35.91 12.62 33.49
N VAL A 25 35.69 12.96 32.22
CA VAL A 25 36.62 13.76 31.43
C VAL A 25 35.92 15.07 31.11
N VAL A 26 36.27 16.07 31.91
CA VAL A 26 36.20 17.49 31.58
C VAL A 26 37.27 17.73 30.51
N LEU A 27 36.98 18.55 29.49
CA LEU A 27 37.83 19.69 29.12
C LEU A 27 37.31 20.43 27.87
N LEU A 28 37.25 21.76 28.06
CA LEU A 28 37.57 22.83 27.14
C LEU A 28 36.62 23.12 25.97
N GLY A 29 35.75 24.10 26.23
CA GLY A 29 35.16 24.93 25.20
C GLY A 29 36.22 25.74 24.44
N VAL A 30 35.96 25.89 23.15
CA VAL A 30 36.57 26.91 22.30
C VAL A 30 35.42 27.70 21.71
N ALA A 31 35.24 28.92 22.23
CA ALA A 31 34.36 29.92 21.64
C ALA A 31 35.09 30.52 20.43
N ALA A 32 34.53 30.33 19.24
CA ALA A 32 34.97 31.01 18.02
C ALA A 32 34.04 32.22 17.73
N PRO A 33 34.58 33.34 17.25
CA PRO A 33 33.88 34.62 17.18
C PRO A 33 32.81 34.65 16.08
N LEU A 34 31.68 35.28 16.42
CA LEU A 34 30.64 35.71 15.49
C LEU A 34 31.18 36.84 14.60
N SER A 35 31.52 36.51 13.35
CA SER A 35 31.72 37.51 12.30
C SER A 35 30.37 38.01 11.82
N ALA A 36 29.99 39.21 12.26
CA ALA A 36 28.84 39.94 11.75
C ALA A 36 29.14 40.47 10.33
N THR A 37 28.61 39.80 9.31
CA THR A 37 28.56 40.36 7.95
C THR A 37 27.28 41.17 7.80
N ALA A 38 27.43 42.48 7.68
CA ALA A 38 26.36 43.41 7.32
C ALA A 38 25.92 43.11 5.87
N GLN A 39 24.74 42.51 5.71
CA GLN A 39 24.10 42.36 4.40
C GLN A 39 23.32 43.64 4.08
N SER A 40 23.80 44.34 3.06
CA SER A 40 23.13 45.45 2.39
C SER A 40 21.78 45.00 1.85
N ARG A 41 20.73 45.66 2.34
CA ARG A 41 19.33 45.47 1.96
C ARG A 41 19.11 46.04 0.55
N ALA A 42 19.02 45.17 -0.46
CA ALA A 42 18.51 45.56 -1.77
C ALA A 42 16.99 45.84 -1.70
N PRO A 43 16.46 46.81 -2.48
CA PRO A 43 15.04 47.10 -2.49
C PRO A 43 14.24 45.93 -3.06
N ALA A 44 13.14 45.60 -2.39
CA ALA A 44 12.19 44.59 -2.80
C ALA A 44 11.54 44.97 -4.14
N SER A 45 11.81 44.20 -5.18
CA SER A 45 10.97 44.13 -6.37
C SER A 45 9.74 43.28 -6.03
N THR A 46 8.58 43.91 -5.95
CA THR A 46 7.30 43.22 -5.88
C THR A 46 7.05 42.49 -7.20
N PRO A 47 6.88 41.15 -7.23
CA PRO A 47 6.24 40.54 -8.37
C PRO A 47 4.79 41.00 -8.37
N ALA A 48 4.40 41.75 -9.40
CA ALA A 48 3.01 42.04 -9.68
C ALA A 48 2.29 40.70 -9.90
N TRP A 49 1.50 40.29 -8.91
CA TRP A 49 0.53 39.22 -9.10
C TRP A 49 -0.56 39.78 -10.01
N THR A 50 -0.53 39.36 -11.27
CA THR A 50 -1.72 39.41 -12.11
C THR A 50 -2.76 38.49 -11.48
N PRO A 51 -3.98 38.97 -11.16
CA PRO A 51 -5.05 38.07 -10.79
C PRO A 51 -5.42 37.25 -12.04
N ALA A 52 -4.99 35.99 -12.07
CA ALA A 52 -5.56 35.02 -12.99
C ALA A 52 -7.04 34.85 -12.60
N SER A 53 -7.92 35.21 -13.53
CA SER A 53 -9.36 35.01 -13.45
C SER A 53 -9.71 33.57 -13.04
N PRO A 54 -10.83 33.36 -12.32
CA PRO A 54 -11.22 32.06 -11.80
C PRO A 54 -11.77 31.19 -12.93
N GLY A 55 -10.88 30.47 -13.62
CA GLY A 55 -11.22 29.36 -14.52
C GLY A 55 -10.96 28.03 -13.81
N GLY A 56 -11.99 27.22 -13.66
CA GLY A 56 -12.06 26.13 -12.71
C GLY A 56 -11.14 24.94 -13.00
N VAL A 57 -10.31 24.60 -12.01
CA VAL A 57 -9.69 23.27 -11.86
C VAL A 57 -10.71 22.14 -11.69
N PHE A 58 -11.99 22.46 -11.43
CA PHE A 58 -13.08 21.49 -11.35
C PHE A 58 -13.62 21.07 -12.74
N GLU A 59 -13.47 21.90 -13.78
CA GLU A 59 -13.88 21.58 -15.16
C GLU A 59 -13.02 20.45 -15.78
N SER A 60 -11.77 20.31 -15.31
CA SER A 60 -10.81 19.30 -15.78
C SER A 60 -10.97 17.95 -15.09
N ILE A 61 -11.78 17.87 -14.03
CA ILE A 61 -12.01 16.66 -13.23
C ILE A 61 -13.45 16.12 -13.39
N PHE A 62 -14.45 17.00 -13.56
CA PHE A 62 -15.86 16.61 -13.68
C PHE A 62 -16.51 17.24 -14.92
N GLY A 63 -16.02 16.87 -16.11
CA GLY A 63 -16.53 17.40 -17.37
C GLY A 63 -18.04 17.21 -17.53
N THR A 64 -18.79 18.30 -17.51
CA THR A 64 -20.14 18.39 -18.09
C THR A 64 -20.05 19.11 -19.43
N GLY A 65 -20.08 18.34 -20.53
CA GLY A 65 -20.55 18.82 -21.84
C GLY A 65 -19.55 19.03 -22.98
N ALA A 66 -19.07 17.91 -23.59
CA ALA A 66 -18.55 17.76 -24.98
C ALA A 66 -17.13 18.28 -25.36
N PRO A 67 -16.50 17.73 -26.44
CA PRO A 67 -16.17 16.34 -26.73
C PRO A 67 -14.63 16.07 -26.68
N PHE A 68 -14.26 14.97 -26.00
CA PHE A 68 -13.07 14.12 -26.17
C PHE A 68 -11.65 14.75 -26.33
N GLY A 69 -10.98 14.97 -25.19
CA GLY A 69 -9.52 14.79 -25.08
C GLY A 69 -9.21 13.55 -24.23
N ARG A 70 -9.01 12.38 -24.86
CA ARG A 70 -8.65 11.13 -24.17
C ARG A 70 -7.18 11.17 -23.75
N GLY A 71 -6.90 11.27 -22.45
CA GLY A 71 -5.66 10.72 -21.89
C GLY A 71 -5.61 9.20 -22.07
N PRO A 72 -4.42 8.56 -22.04
CA PRO A 72 -4.31 7.12 -22.28
C PRO A 72 -5.18 6.36 -21.28
N ALA A 73 -6.11 5.57 -21.82
CA ALA A 73 -6.98 4.72 -21.05
C ALA A 73 -6.13 3.70 -20.29
N ARG A 74 -5.95 3.90 -18.99
CA ARG A 74 -5.48 2.84 -18.10
C ARG A 74 -6.55 1.76 -18.12
N ALA A 75 -6.19 0.54 -18.54
CA ALA A 75 -7.06 -0.61 -18.41
C ALA A 75 -7.52 -0.70 -16.94
N ALA A 76 -8.83 -0.66 -16.72
CA ALA A 76 -9.38 -0.81 -15.39
C ALA A 76 -9.01 -2.21 -14.87
N PRO A 77 -8.42 -2.33 -13.67
CA PRO A 77 -8.10 -3.64 -13.13
C PRO A 77 -9.39 -4.44 -12.95
N VAL A 78 -9.45 -5.64 -13.55
CA VAL A 78 -10.53 -6.60 -13.30
C VAL A 78 -10.43 -7.00 -11.82
N MET A 79 -11.33 -6.45 -11.00
CA MET A 79 -11.40 -6.78 -9.58
C MET A 79 -11.90 -8.21 -9.43
N ALA A 80 -11.20 -9.03 -8.67
CA ALA A 80 -11.52 -10.45 -8.47
C ALA A 80 -12.81 -10.71 -7.68
N TYR A 81 -13.59 -9.68 -7.36
CA TYR A 81 -14.92 -9.76 -6.71
C TYR A 81 -16.05 -9.24 -7.62
N ALA A 82 -15.76 -8.85 -8.87
CA ALA A 82 -16.80 -8.42 -9.79
C ALA A 82 -17.57 -9.65 -10.34
N PRO A 83 -18.92 -9.66 -10.29
CA PRO A 83 -19.71 -10.71 -10.91
C PRO A 83 -19.51 -10.69 -12.44
N PRO A 84 -19.49 -11.86 -13.12
CA PRO A 84 -19.34 -11.96 -14.57
C PRO A 84 -20.68 -11.63 -15.25
N THR A 85 -21.16 -10.39 -15.13
CA THR A 85 -22.32 -9.92 -15.88
C THR A 85 -22.09 -8.48 -16.30
N GLY A 86 -22.00 -8.25 -17.62
CA GLY A 86 -22.14 -6.93 -18.22
C GLY A 86 -20.90 -6.35 -18.90
N GLY A 87 -20.25 -7.13 -19.76
CA GLY A 87 -19.25 -6.64 -20.71
C GLY A 87 -19.40 -7.35 -22.05
N ALA A 88 -20.60 -7.35 -22.61
CA ALA A 88 -20.82 -7.78 -23.98
C ALA A 88 -20.21 -6.73 -24.93
N GLY A 89 -18.92 -6.89 -25.24
CA GLY A 89 -18.29 -6.32 -26.42
C GLY A 89 -17.73 -7.49 -27.21
N GLY A 90 -18.43 -7.89 -28.27
CA GLY A 90 -17.96 -8.90 -29.21
C GLY A 90 -16.68 -8.45 -29.94
N PRO A 91 -16.00 -9.36 -30.66
CA PRO A 91 -14.79 -9.03 -31.38
C PRO A 91 -15.14 -8.26 -32.65
N GLY A 92 -14.69 -7.01 -32.73
CA GLY A 92 -14.69 -6.23 -33.98
C GLY A 92 -15.67 -5.06 -33.97
N GLU A 93 -15.23 -3.92 -33.39
CA GLU A 93 -15.53 -2.56 -33.88
C GLU A 93 -14.69 -1.58 -33.05
N ALA A 94 -13.37 -1.67 -33.20
CA ALA A 94 -12.53 -0.51 -32.92
C ALA A 94 -12.78 0.47 -34.08
N GLY A 95 -13.59 1.50 -33.84
CA GLY A 95 -13.75 2.60 -34.79
C GLY A 95 -12.37 3.08 -35.22
N ALA A 96 -12.10 3.01 -36.51
CA ALA A 96 -10.82 3.45 -37.07
C ALA A 96 -10.57 4.91 -36.64
N PRO A 97 -9.34 5.26 -36.21
CA PRO A 97 -9.01 6.65 -35.95
C PRO A 97 -9.15 7.47 -37.23
N PRO A 98 -9.54 8.76 -37.15
CA PRO A 98 -9.60 9.61 -38.33
C PRO A 98 -8.24 9.62 -39.04
N PRO A 99 -8.21 9.66 -40.40
CA PRO A 99 -6.96 9.61 -41.15
C PRO A 99 -6.05 10.75 -40.73
N GLY A 100 -4.83 10.43 -40.29
CA GLY A 100 -3.78 11.41 -39.95
C GLY A 100 -3.26 11.39 -38.50
N VAL A 101 -3.82 10.56 -37.61
CA VAL A 101 -3.28 10.39 -36.24
C VAL A 101 -2.61 9.04 -36.08
N THR A 102 -1.28 9.02 -36.21
CA THR A 102 -0.44 7.95 -35.65
C THR A 102 -0.30 8.20 -34.16
N LEU A 103 -1.19 7.60 -33.35
CA LEU A 103 -0.97 7.55 -31.91
C LEU A 103 0.18 6.55 -31.67
N PRO A 104 1.24 6.90 -30.94
CA PRO A 104 2.20 5.91 -30.49
C PRO A 104 1.42 4.87 -29.67
N GLU A 105 1.54 3.60 -30.06
CA GLU A 105 0.92 2.49 -29.34
C GLU A 105 1.43 2.53 -27.89
N ALA A 106 0.57 2.93 -26.96
CA ALA A 106 0.88 2.84 -25.55
C ALA A 106 1.13 1.35 -25.27
N ALA A 107 2.37 0.99 -24.91
CA ALA A 107 2.72 -0.38 -24.58
C ALA A 107 1.66 -0.96 -23.63
N PRO A 108 1.17 -2.18 -23.87
CA PRO A 108 0.13 -2.77 -23.04
C PRO A 108 0.62 -2.75 -21.58
N ALA A 109 -0.15 -2.13 -20.70
CA ALA A 109 0.21 -2.00 -19.30
C ALA A 109 0.31 -3.40 -18.68
N VAL A 110 1.54 -3.88 -18.48
CA VAL A 110 1.79 -5.16 -17.81
C VAL A 110 1.40 -5.00 -16.35
N THR A 111 0.41 -5.77 -15.93
CA THR A 111 -0.08 -5.76 -14.54
C THR A 111 0.53 -6.94 -13.80
N ALA A 112 1.08 -6.67 -12.62
CA ALA A 112 1.49 -7.71 -11.69
C ALA A 112 0.28 -8.19 -10.88
N TYR A 113 0.15 -9.49 -10.70
CA TYR A 113 -0.93 -10.12 -9.95
C TYR A 113 -0.34 -10.95 -8.81
N CYS A 114 -0.82 -10.72 -7.60
CA CYS A 114 -0.58 -11.61 -6.47
C CYS A 114 -1.57 -12.77 -6.53
N VAL A 115 -1.08 -13.99 -6.69
CA VAL A 115 -1.91 -15.20 -6.77
C VAL A 115 -1.68 -16.05 -5.52
N ARG A 116 -2.76 -16.43 -4.85
CA ARG A 116 -2.76 -17.42 -3.77
C ARG A 116 -2.81 -18.82 -4.36
N LEU A 117 -1.78 -19.62 -4.10
CA LEU A 117 -1.54 -20.88 -4.81
C LEU A 117 -2.48 -22.03 -4.41
N CYS A 118 -3.24 -21.87 -3.33
CA CYS A 118 -4.08 -22.96 -2.84
C CYS A 118 -5.50 -22.98 -3.46
N ASP A 119 -5.96 -21.85 -4.00
CA ASP A 119 -7.26 -21.71 -4.69
C ASP A 119 -7.19 -20.85 -5.98
N GLY A 120 -5.99 -20.41 -6.37
CA GLY A 120 -5.77 -19.57 -7.55
C GLY A 120 -6.39 -18.18 -7.44
N ARG A 121 -6.80 -17.72 -6.25
CA ARG A 121 -7.35 -16.37 -6.10
C ARG A 121 -6.27 -15.33 -6.36
N PHE A 122 -6.60 -14.29 -7.11
CA PHE A 122 -5.65 -13.25 -7.46
C PHE A 122 -6.18 -11.85 -7.20
N PHE A 123 -5.27 -10.89 -7.05
CA PHE A 123 -5.57 -9.46 -7.09
C PHE A 123 -4.40 -8.70 -7.73
N PRO A 124 -4.68 -7.60 -8.44
CA PRO A 124 -3.64 -6.79 -9.05
C PRO A 124 -2.78 -6.10 -7.98
N LEU A 125 -1.51 -5.94 -8.28
CA LEU A 125 -0.54 -5.26 -7.44
C LEU A 125 -0.13 -3.94 -8.09
N THR A 126 -0.07 -2.90 -7.27
CA THR A 126 0.61 -1.65 -7.60
C THR A 126 1.80 -1.51 -6.67
N ALA A 127 2.92 -2.11 -7.05
CA ALA A 127 4.14 -2.06 -6.26
C ALA A 127 4.83 -0.69 -6.42
N PRO A 128 5.11 0.04 -5.33
CA PRO A 128 5.97 1.22 -5.41
C PRO A 128 7.41 0.79 -5.73
N ALA A 129 8.19 1.68 -6.36
CA ALA A 129 9.54 1.37 -6.85
C ALA A 129 10.49 0.77 -5.79
N ALA A 130 10.27 1.08 -4.51
CA ALA A 130 11.11 0.60 -3.40
C ALA A 130 10.78 -0.83 -2.92
N ILE A 131 9.72 -1.48 -3.42
CA ILE A 131 9.25 -2.79 -2.92
C ILE A 131 8.99 -3.72 -4.09
N SER A 132 9.58 -4.91 -4.05
CA SER A 132 9.31 -5.92 -5.08
C SER A 132 7.85 -6.41 -5.01
N PRO A 133 7.21 -6.72 -6.15
CA PRO A 133 5.86 -7.28 -6.18
C PRO A 133 5.72 -8.53 -5.30
N ALA A 134 6.75 -9.38 -5.25
CA ALA A 134 6.76 -10.59 -4.42
C ALA A 134 6.71 -10.28 -2.92
N LYS A 135 7.50 -9.30 -2.46
CA LYS A 135 7.48 -8.88 -1.05
C LYS A 135 6.13 -8.30 -0.65
N LEU A 136 5.55 -7.48 -1.53
CA LEU A 136 4.24 -6.87 -1.33
C LEU A 136 3.11 -7.92 -1.32
N CYS A 137 3.16 -8.89 -2.24
CA CYS A 137 2.23 -10.01 -2.30
C CYS A 137 2.26 -10.85 -1.02
N ASN A 138 3.46 -11.20 -0.53
CA ASN A 138 3.62 -11.93 0.73
C ASN A 138 3.13 -11.13 1.95
N ALA A 139 3.35 -9.81 1.96
CA ALA A 139 2.87 -8.94 3.05
C ALA A 139 1.33 -8.88 3.10
N PHE A 140 0.66 -8.95 1.95
CA PHE A 140 -0.79 -8.99 1.89
C PHE A 140 -1.39 -10.36 2.23
N CYS A 141 -0.65 -11.45 2.01
CA CYS A 141 -1.11 -12.82 2.24
C CYS A 141 -0.12 -13.68 3.04
N PRO A 142 0.28 -13.27 4.26
CA PRO A 142 1.25 -13.99 5.09
C PRO A 142 0.77 -15.37 5.56
N ALA A 143 -0.54 -15.61 5.61
CA ALA A 143 -1.12 -16.89 6.03
C ALA A 143 -1.21 -17.93 4.89
N SER A 144 -0.76 -17.60 3.67
CA SER A 144 -0.87 -18.48 2.52
C SER A 144 0.35 -18.42 1.62
N ARG A 145 0.60 -19.51 0.89
CA ARG A 145 1.61 -19.51 -0.17
C ARG A 145 1.10 -18.69 -1.36
N THR A 146 1.91 -17.72 -1.77
CA THR A 146 1.60 -16.82 -2.88
C THR A 146 2.70 -16.79 -3.93
N LYS A 147 2.33 -16.38 -5.13
CA LYS A 147 3.23 -16.19 -6.26
C LYS A 147 2.78 -15.02 -7.11
N VAL A 148 3.74 -14.32 -7.72
CA VAL A 148 3.46 -13.20 -8.62
C VAL A 148 3.47 -13.67 -10.07
N PHE A 149 2.48 -13.24 -10.83
CA PHE A 149 2.37 -13.43 -12.27
C PHE A 149 2.20 -12.05 -12.93
N GLU A 150 2.80 -11.85 -14.10
CA GLU A 150 2.76 -10.58 -14.83
C GLU A 150 2.21 -10.78 -16.24
N GLY A 151 1.34 -9.88 -16.69
CA GLY A 151 0.79 -9.92 -18.04
C GLY A 151 -0.24 -8.82 -18.28
N ALA A 152 -0.74 -8.71 -19.51
CA ALA A 152 -1.84 -7.79 -19.86
C ALA A 152 -3.17 -8.19 -19.19
N GLY A 153 -3.29 -9.47 -18.82
CA GLY A 153 -4.42 -10.03 -18.09
C GLY A 153 -3.98 -11.31 -17.39
N ILE A 154 -4.66 -11.66 -16.31
CA ILE A 154 -4.27 -12.81 -15.47
C ILE A 154 -4.24 -14.14 -16.25
N ASP A 155 -5.13 -14.33 -17.23
CA ASP A 155 -5.21 -15.58 -18.01
C ASP A 155 -3.97 -15.81 -18.88
N GLN A 156 -3.28 -14.73 -19.26
CA GLN A 156 -2.04 -14.75 -20.02
C GLN A 156 -0.81 -14.45 -19.15
N ALA A 157 -0.99 -14.31 -17.84
CA ALA A 157 0.08 -13.90 -16.95
C ALA A 157 1.08 -15.03 -16.69
N VAL A 158 2.36 -14.67 -16.66
CA VAL A 158 3.49 -15.59 -16.52
C VAL A 158 4.31 -15.18 -15.30
N ALA A 159 4.81 -16.17 -14.56
CA ALA A 159 5.71 -15.94 -13.44
C ALA A 159 7.18 -15.96 -13.89
N PRO A 160 8.13 -15.48 -13.06
CA PRO A 160 9.56 -15.45 -13.42
C PRO A 160 10.18 -16.81 -13.76
N ASP A 161 9.58 -17.91 -13.30
CA ASP A 161 10.01 -19.28 -13.60
C ASP A 161 9.37 -19.86 -14.88
N GLY A 162 8.67 -19.04 -15.67
CA GLY A 162 8.01 -19.43 -16.92
C GLY A 162 6.65 -20.10 -16.74
N SER A 163 6.23 -20.39 -15.50
CA SER A 163 4.90 -20.96 -15.26
C SER A 163 3.79 -19.95 -15.58
N ARG A 164 2.70 -20.43 -16.20
CA ARG A 164 1.52 -19.62 -16.50
C ARG A 164 0.47 -19.76 -15.41
N TYR A 165 -0.25 -18.69 -15.10
CA TYR A 165 -1.35 -18.76 -14.14
C TYR A 165 -2.41 -19.78 -14.57
N ALA A 166 -2.81 -19.77 -15.85
CA ALA A 166 -3.77 -20.73 -16.40
C ALA A 166 -3.29 -22.19 -16.35
N GLY A 167 -1.99 -22.44 -16.16
CA GLY A 167 -1.41 -23.77 -16.00
C GLY A 167 -1.42 -24.29 -14.55
N LEU A 168 -1.82 -23.47 -13.57
CA LEU A 168 -1.94 -23.93 -12.18
C LEU A 168 -3.13 -24.89 -12.05
N SER A 169 -2.95 -25.99 -11.31
CA SER A 169 -4.06 -26.91 -10.98
C SER A 169 -5.19 -26.24 -10.18
N THR A 170 -4.88 -25.13 -9.51
CA THR A 170 -5.83 -24.34 -8.73
C THR A 170 -6.35 -23.11 -9.47
N ALA A 171 -5.99 -22.90 -10.74
CA ALA A 171 -6.41 -21.72 -11.49
C ALA A 171 -7.93 -21.56 -11.45
N HIS A 172 -8.39 -20.35 -11.11
CA HIS A 172 -9.81 -19.98 -10.98
C HIS A 172 -10.64 -20.83 -10.00
N ARG A 173 -10.03 -21.68 -9.17
CA ARG A 173 -10.75 -22.54 -8.22
C ARG A 173 -11.61 -21.73 -7.26
N TYR A 174 -11.12 -20.57 -6.82
CA TYR A 174 -11.85 -19.61 -5.98
C TYR A 174 -13.21 -19.14 -6.54
N ARG A 175 -13.45 -19.29 -7.84
CA ARG A 175 -14.73 -18.93 -8.46
C ARG A 175 -15.80 -19.98 -8.24
N LYS A 176 -15.40 -21.22 -7.96
CA LYS A 176 -16.28 -22.38 -7.83
C LYS A 176 -16.52 -22.74 -6.37
N GLU A 177 -15.50 -22.60 -5.53
CA GLU A 177 -15.60 -22.98 -4.12
C GLU A 177 -14.67 -22.16 -3.22
N LEU A 178 -14.99 -22.19 -1.92
CA LEU A 178 -14.14 -21.70 -0.86
C LEU A 178 -13.33 -22.86 -0.29
N VAL A 179 -12.02 -22.83 -0.50
CA VAL A 179 -11.12 -23.84 0.07
C VAL A 179 -10.88 -23.52 1.55
N ASP A 180 -11.03 -24.52 2.42
CA ASP A 180 -10.83 -24.32 3.86
C ASP A 180 -9.36 -24.00 4.19
N GLY A 181 -9.15 -23.10 5.16
CA GLY A 181 -7.83 -22.61 5.56
C GLY A 181 -7.09 -21.75 4.51
N CYS A 182 -7.66 -21.59 3.32
CA CYS A 182 -7.08 -20.83 2.21
C CYS A 182 -7.45 -19.34 2.34
N THR A 183 -6.67 -18.60 3.12
CA THR A 183 -6.94 -17.17 3.40
C THR A 183 -5.64 -16.36 3.47
N CYS A 184 -5.72 -15.06 3.18
CA CYS A 184 -4.56 -14.17 3.33
C CYS A 184 -4.35 -13.72 4.78
N ASN A 185 -5.43 -13.59 5.56
CA ASN A 185 -5.42 -13.09 6.93
C ASN A 185 -5.45 -14.19 8.01
N GLY A 186 -5.59 -15.46 7.63
CA GLY A 186 -5.67 -16.61 8.55
C GLY A 186 -7.01 -16.78 9.26
N ARG A 187 -8.07 -16.07 8.84
CA ARG A 187 -9.35 -16.00 9.57
C ARG A 187 -10.57 -16.08 8.66
N ASP A 188 -10.63 -15.20 7.67
CA ASP A 188 -11.80 -15.01 6.83
C ASP A 188 -11.47 -15.43 5.40
N ALA A 189 -12.43 -16.09 4.73
CA ALA A 189 -12.30 -16.52 3.33
C ALA A 189 -11.94 -15.36 2.38
N PHE A 190 -12.35 -14.15 2.77
CA PHE A 190 -12.16 -12.92 2.02
C PHE A 190 -11.43 -11.89 2.88
N GLY A 191 -10.51 -11.17 2.27
CA GLY A 191 -9.76 -10.09 2.93
C GLY A 191 -8.26 -10.29 2.82
N LEU A 192 -7.54 -9.17 2.82
CA LEU A 192 -6.09 -9.14 2.93
C LEU A 192 -5.69 -9.20 4.41
N ALA A 193 -4.45 -9.57 4.68
CA ALA A 193 -3.91 -9.41 6.02
C ALA A 193 -3.91 -7.95 6.45
N LYS A 194 -3.93 -7.76 7.77
CA LYS A 194 -3.76 -6.43 8.35
C LYS A 194 -2.36 -5.93 8.03
N VAL A 195 -2.30 -4.75 7.42
CA VAL A 195 -1.04 -4.05 7.19
C VAL A 195 -0.52 -3.53 8.52
N ASP A 196 0.75 -3.79 8.81
CA ASP A 196 1.42 -3.21 9.97
C ASP A 196 1.81 -1.75 9.67
N ILE A 197 0.87 -0.84 9.94
CA ILE A 197 1.02 0.59 9.71
C ILE A 197 2.28 1.15 10.39
N ALA A 198 2.73 0.57 11.51
CA ALA A 198 3.91 1.08 12.22
C ALA A 198 5.22 0.82 11.46
N ASN A 199 5.27 -0.20 10.60
CA ASN A 199 6.46 -0.60 9.87
C ASN A 199 6.23 -0.57 8.35
N ASP A 200 5.17 0.10 7.88
CA ASP A 200 4.83 0.17 6.46
C ASP A 200 5.74 1.17 5.73
N PRO A 201 6.66 0.70 4.86
CA PRO A 201 7.59 1.57 4.15
C PRO A 201 6.93 2.29 2.97
N THR A 202 5.66 2.01 2.65
CA THR A 202 4.94 2.67 1.55
C THR A 202 4.34 4.01 1.94
N LEU A 203 4.20 4.28 3.25
CA LEU A 203 3.53 5.47 3.75
C LEU A 203 4.24 6.77 3.36
N ARG A 204 3.47 7.69 2.78
CA ARG A 204 3.88 9.02 2.37
C ARG A 204 3.05 10.07 3.11
N ALA A 205 3.64 11.24 3.31
CA ALA A 205 2.93 12.37 3.90
C ALA A 205 1.63 12.64 3.12
N GLY A 206 0.50 12.68 3.84
CA GLY A 206 -0.83 12.84 3.26
C GLY A 206 -1.61 11.53 3.07
N ASP A 207 -0.99 10.36 3.25
CA ASP A 207 -1.70 9.08 3.16
C ASP A 207 -2.75 8.96 4.27
N VAL A 208 -3.99 8.62 3.87
CA VAL A 208 -5.09 8.35 4.79
C VAL A 208 -5.07 6.88 5.18
N VAL A 209 -4.82 6.59 6.46
CA VAL A 209 -4.78 5.25 7.01
C VAL A 209 -6.03 4.94 7.84
N ALA A 210 -6.60 3.76 7.63
CA ALA A 210 -7.68 3.24 8.44
C ALA A 210 -7.11 2.55 9.69
N THR A 211 -7.31 3.16 10.85
CA THR A 211 -6.88 2.60 12.15
C THR A 211 -8.10 2.15 12.96
N ARG A 212 -7.86 1.42 14.06
CA ARG A 212 -8.93 1.00 15.00
C ARG A 212 -9.73 2.19 15.55
N ASP A 213 -9.10 3.35 15.68
CA ASP A 213 -9.72 4.57 16.22
C ASP A 213 -10.34 5.45 15.12
N GLY A 214 -10.30 5.01 13.86
CA GLY A 214 -10.82 5.74 12.70
C GLY A 214 -9.74 6.13 11.68
N LEU A 215 -10.13 7.00 10.74
CA LEU A 215 -9.25 7.50 9.69
C LEU A 215 -8.26 8.52 10.25
N LYS A 216 -6.97 8.27 10.06
CA LYS A 216 -5.86 9.16 10.41
C LYS A 216 -5.05 9.46 9.14
N VAL A 217 -4.31 10.56 9.15
CA VAL A 217 -3.43 10.98 8.06
C VAL A 217 -1.99 10.91 8.55
N TYR A 218 -1.14 10.25 7.77
CA TYR A 218 0.29 10.20 8.04
C TYR A 218 0.94 11.54 7.69
N GLN A 219 1.70 12.10 8.64
CA GLN A 219 2.26 13.45 8.52
C GLN A 219 3.63 13.48 7.82
N GLY A 220 4.24 12.31 7.55
CA GLY A 220 5.54 12.22 6.89
C GLY A 220 6.73 12.30 7.84
N ALA A 221 6.72 11.52 8.92
CA ALA A 221 7.86 11.47 9.84
C ALA A 221 9.07 10.73 9.24
N GLY A 222 10.27 11.13 9.67
CA GLY A 222 11.51 10.45 9.32
C GLY A 222 11.77 9.25 10.24
N GLY A 223 12.20 8.12 9.66
CA GLY A 223 12.57 6.91 10.39
C GLY A 223 12.06 5.64 9.72
N THR A 224 12.50 4.48 10.21
CA THR A 224 12.06 3.16 9.72
C THR A 224 10.77 2.67 10.37
N ARG A 225 10.35 3.31 11.47
CA ARG A 225 9.15 2.96 12.23
C ARG A 225 8.32 4.20 12.54
N HIS A 226 7.04 4.14 12.21
CA HIS A 226 6.06 5.20 12.40
C HIS A 226 5.47 5.15 13.80
N ARG A 227 5.46 6.29 14.48
CA ARG A 227 4.94 6.49 15.84
C ARG A 227 3.52 7.04 15.78
N ALA A 228 2.77 6.89 16.87
CA ALA A 228 1.42 7.44 16.97
C ALA A 228 1.36 8.96 16.74
N ALA A 229 2.42 9.69 17.13
CA ALA A 229 2.54 11.14 16.91
C ALA A 229 2.63 11.53 15.42
N ASP A 230 3.00 10.59 14.55
CA ASP A 230 3.14 10.82 13.11
C ASP A 230 1.78 10.76 12.40
N PHE A 231 0.71 10.49 13.14
CA PHE A 231 -0.65 10.37 12.61
C PHE A 231 -1.57 11.41 13.22
N THR A 232 -2.24 12.18 12.37
CA THR A 232 -3.23 13.18 12.78
C THR A 232 -4.64 12.73 12.37
N PRO A 233 -5.68 12.89 13.21
CA PRO A 233 -7.06 12.55 12.81
C PRO A 233 -7.46 13.27 11.51
N LEU A 234 -8.13 12.56 10.59
CA LEU A 234 -8.46 13.08 9.25
C LEU A 234 -9.12 14.47 9.29
N ARG A 235 -10.01 14.71 10.26
CA ARG A 235 -10.70 16.00 10.41
C ARG A 235 -9.76 17.18 10.65
N ARG A 236 -8.61 16.95 11.29
CA ARG A 236 -7.64 17.98 11.69
C ARG A 236 -6.44 18.11 10.74
N SER A 237 -6.25 17.16 9.84
CA SER A 237 -5.10 17.20 8.92
C SER A 237 -5.23 18.34 7.90
N THR A 238 -4.10 18.99 7.65
CA THR A 238 -3.92 20.01 6.60
C THR A 238 -3.33 19.42 5.32
N LEU A 239 -2.81 18.18 5.36
CA LEU A 239 -2.21 17.50 4.20
C LEU A 239 -3.26 16.95 3.23
N VAL A 240 -4.52 16.89 3.63
CA VAL A 240 -5.64 16.40 2.83
C VAL A 240 -6.65 17.53 2.62
N SER A 241 -7.07 17.74 1.37
CA SER A 241 -7.98 18.82 0.98
C SER A 241 -9.33 18.75 1.72
N ALA A 242 -9.99 19.88 1.88
CA ALA A 242 -11.30 19.95 2.55
C ALA A 242 -12.36 19.07 1.86
N ASP A 243 -12.34 19.00 0.53
CA ASP A 243 -13.24 18.17 -0.26
C ASP A 243 -13.05 16.67 0.04
N ILE A 244 -11.79 16.18 0.01
CA ILE A 244 -11.49 14.77 0.35
C ILE A 244 -11.88 14.48 1.81
N ARG A 245 -11.55 15.37 2.75
CA ARG A 245 -11.97 15.23 4.16
C ARG A 245 -13.48 15.20 4.32
N SER A 246 -14.22 15.92 3.47
CA SER A 246 -15.69 15.90 3.45
C SER A 246 -16.22 14.55 2.96
N LYS A 247 -15.72 14.07 1.82
CA LYS A 247 -16.12 12.78 1.22
C LYS A 247 -15.85 11.59 2.14
N LEU A 248 -14.71 11.59 2.82
CA LEU A 248 -14.32 10.50 3.72
C LEU A 248 -14.95 10.59 5.12
N ARG A 249 -15.67 11.68 5.45
CA ARG A 249 -16.20 11.95 6.80
C ARG A 249 -17.20 10.89 7.29
N ASN A 250 -17.95 10.30 6.36
CA ASN A 250 -18.99 9.33 6.64
C ASN A 250 -18.50 7.88 6.55
N LEU A 251 -17.24 7.66 6.15
CA LEU A 251 -16.67 6.33 6.12
C LEU A 251 -16.36 5.85 7.54
N LYS A 252 -16.86 4.67 7.86
CA LYS A 252 -16.53 3.96 9.10
C LYS A 252 -15.49 2.90 8.79
N VAL A 253 -14.43 2.87 9.59
CA VAL A 253 -13.51 1.75 9.57
C VAL A 253 -14.25 0.54 10.14
N ALA A 254 -14.39 -0.52 9.34
CA ALA A 254 -14.95 -1.77 9.83
C ALA A 254 -14.10 -2.23 11.02
N LYS A 255 -14.76 -2.41 12.17
CA LYS A 255 -14.15 -3.12 13.28
C LYS A 255 -14.12 -4.59 12.89
N ASP A 256 -13.05 -5.29 13.27
CA ASP A 256 -12.86 -6.73 13.03
C ASP A 256 -14.21 -7.44 13.13
N PHE A 257 -14.71 -7.97 12.01
CA PHE A 257 -15.87 -8.84 12.05
C PHE A 257 -15.44 -10.03 12.90
N GLY A 258 -15.92 -10.05 14.15
CA GLY A 258 -15.68 -11.15 15.05
C GLY A 258 -16.05 -12.44 14.34
N THR A 259 -15.23 -13.47 14.56
CA THR A 259 -15.41 -14.84 14.09
C THR A 259 -16.90 -15.18 14.01
N PRO A 260 -17.45 -15.62 12.86
CA PRO A 260 -18.78 -16.18 12.87
C PRO A 260 -18.79 -17.30 13.91
N LYS A 261 -19.69 -17.19 14.90
CA LYS A 261 -19.94 -18.30 15.81
C LYS A 261 -20.31 -19.47 14.92
N ARG A 262 -19.46 -20.51 14.88
CA ARG A 262 -19.83 -21.81 14.31
C ARG A 262 -21.02 -22.29 15.12
N GLY A 263 -22.22 -22.05 14.61
CA GLY A 263 -23.44 -22.66 15.11
C GLY A 263 -23.36 -24.15 14.80
N LEU A 264 -23.66 -24.96 15.83
CA LEU A 264 -23.87 -26.40 15.73
C LEU A 264 -24.89 -26.74 14.64
#